data_AF-A0A2I0QK71-F1
#
_entry.id   AF-A0A2I0QK71-F1
#
_cell.length_a   1.000
_cell.length_b   1.000
_cell.length_c   1.000
_cell.angle_alpha   90.00
_cell.angle_beta   90.00
_cell.angle_gamma   90.00
#
_symmetry.space_group_name_H-M   'P 1'
#
loop_
_entity.id
_entity.type
_entity.pdbx_description
1 polymer ?
#
loop_
_entity_poly.entity_id
_entity_poly.type
_entity_poly.pdbx_seq_one_letter_code
_entity_poly.pdbx_strand_id
1 'polypeptide(L)'
;MEKFLIYADILGFEELAKEIEINENIPSLKVRDEILKEPVKTELERLKKEGKIYGYEKGSDNWILVLEEFDFIFEVVSRVLRIEMPVGKHAAKLTKDYGNIPLEIAIGCYGFDKWAELEGDKISCND
;
A
#
# COMPACT_ATOMS: atom_id res chain seq x y z
N MET A 1 10.54 -8.55 -22.93
CA MET A 1 10.33 -8.09 -21.56
C MET A 1 8.90 -7.58 -21.53
N GLU A 2 8.11 -8.06 -20.61
CA GLU A 2 6.74 -7.58 -20.40
C GLU A 2 6.79 -6.52 -19.32
N LYS A 3 5.78 -5.64 -19.26
CA LYS A 3 5.54 -4.75 -18.13
C LYS A 3 4.32 -5.26 -17.40
N PHE A 4 4.34 -5.22 -16.08
CA PHE A 4 3.23 -5.66 -15.25
C PHE A 4 2.61 -4.46 -14.57
N LEU A 5 1.31 -4.27 -14.80
CA LEU A 5 0.51 -3.31 -14.07
C LEU A 5 -0.19 -4.05 -12.93
N ILE A 6 -0.10 -3.49 -11.73
CA ILE A 6 -0.68 -4.06 -10.52
C ILE A 6 -1.60 -3.04 -9.92
N TYR A 7 -2.86 -3.40 -9.78
CA TYR A 7 -3.77 -2.69 -8.90
C TYR A 7 -3.72 -3.37 -7.54
N ALA A 8 -3.50 -2.60 -6.49
CA ALA A 8 -3.54 -3.12 -5.13
C ALA A 8 -4.34 -2.18 -4.23
N ASP A 9 -5.13 -2.79 -3.36
CA ASP A 9 -6.13 -2.11 -2.53
C ASP A 9 -6.09 -2.67 -1.11
N ILE A 10 -6.02 -1.79 -0.09
CA ILE A 10 -6.07 -2.22 1.31
C ILE A 10 -7.53 -2.44 1.69
N LEU A 11 -7.88 -3.69 1.97
CA LEU A 11 -9.23 -4.04 2.39
C LEU A 11 -9.47 -3.62 3.85
N GLY A 12 -10.70 -3.19 4.15
CA GLY A 12 -11.11 -2.79 5.50
C GLY A 12 -10.44 -1.51 5.99
N PHE A 13 -9.90 -0.70 5.08
CA PHE A 13 -9.15 0.51 5.40
C PHE A 13 -9.97 1.52 6.22
N GLU A 14 -11.25 1.71 5.88
CA GLU A 14 -12.14 2.60 6.63
C GLU A 14 -12.53 2.04 7.99
N GLU A 15 -12.89 0.76 8.04
CA GLU A 15 -13.30 0.07 9.26
C GLU A 15 -12.18 0.07 10.28
N LEU A 16 -10.95 -0.23 9.86
CA LEU A 16 -9.75 -0.18 10.69
C LEU A 16 -9.52 1.23 11.26
N ALA A 17 -9.68 2.27 10.44
CA ALA A 17 -9.52 3.64 10.89
C ALA A 17 -10.59 4.07 11.90
N LYS A 18 -11.84 3.59 11.74
CA LYS A 18 -12.93 3.81 12.71
C LYS A 18 -12.69 3.06 14.01
N GLU A 19 -12.19 1.83 13.93
CA GLU A 19 -11.87 1.04 15.11
C GLU A 19 -10.75 1.67 15.93
N ILE A 20 -9.68 2.15 15.28
CA ILE A 20 -8.60 2.88 15.95
C ILE A 20 -9.12 4.19 16.56
N GLU A 21 -10.01 4.91 15.87
CA GLU A 21 -10.62 6.13 16.41
C GLU A 21 -11.39 5.87 17.70
N ILE A 22 -12.26 4.86 17.71
CA ILE A 22 -13.07 4.50 18.87
C ILE A 22 -12.19 4.09 20.06
N ASN A 23 -11.14 3.32 19.81
CA ASN A 23 -10.32 2.75 20.87
C ASN A 23 -9.26 3.72 21.42
N GLU A 24 -8.71 4.58 20.57
CA GLU A 24 -7.56 5.44 20.90
C GLU A 24 -7.86 6.94 20.86
N ASN A 25 -9.10 7.33 20.52
CA ASN A 25 -9.55 8.72 20.44
C ASN A 25 -8.69 9.55 19.46
N ILE A 26 -8.25 8.92 18.37
CA ILE A 26 -7.52 9.54 17.27
C ILE A 26 -8.48 9.70 16.08
N PRO A 27 -8.66 10.89 15.50
CA PRO A 27 -9.60 11.06 14.39
C PRO A 27 -9.35 10.07 13.24
N SER A 28 -10.38 9.41 12.71
CA SER A 28 -10.19 8.42 11.63
C SER A 28 -9.49 8.99 10.41
N LEU A 29 -9.70 10.27 10.09
CA LEU A 29 -8.98 10.94 9.01
C LEU A 29 -7.46 10.93 9.25
N LYS A 30 -7.05 11.23 10.49
CA LYS A 30 -5.65 11.22 10.89
C LYS A 30 -5.06 9.81 10.84
N VAL A 31 -5.83 8.79 11.22
CA VAL A 31 -5.41 7.39 11.11
C VAL A 31 -5.17 7.02 9.64
N ARG A 32 -6.12 7.34 8.76
CA ARG A 32 -6.00 7.05 7.33
C ARG A 32 -4.80 7.75 6.72
N ASP A 33 -4.65 9.05 6.95
CA ASP A 33 -3.65 9.84 6.23
C ASP A 33 -2.25 9.71 6.81
N GLU A 34 -2.08 9.83 8.14
CA GLU A 34 -0.75 9.85 8.76
C GLU A 34 -0.26 8.46 9.18
N ILE A 35 -1.17 7.59 9.63
CA ILE A 35 -0.78 6.31 10.22
C ILE A 35 -0.73 5.19 9.19
N LEU A 36 -1.67 5.17 8.22
CA LEU A 36 -1.72 4.10 7.22
C LEU A 36 -1.12 4.53 5.88
N LYS A 37 -1.54 5.68 5.32
CA LYS A 37 -1.13 6.13 3.98
C LYS A 37 0.34 6.54 3.85
N GLU A 38 0.86 7.33 4.79
CA GLU A 38 2.22 7.86 4.70
C GLU A 38 3.32 6.78 4.83
N PRO A 39 3.20 5.78 5.72
CA PRO A 39 4.16 4.68 5.77
C PRO A 39 4.19 3.84 4.49
N VAL A 40 3.02 3.52 3.92
CA VAL A 40 2.93 2.79 2.64
C VAL A 40 3.57 3.59 1.51
N LYS A 41 3.27 4.87 1.41
CA LYS A 41 3.88 5.78 0.41
C LYS A 41 5.40 5.82 0.56
N THR A 42 5.90 5.93 1.79
CA THR A 42 7.33 5.96 2.08
C THR A 42 8.02 4.68 1.59
N GLU A 43 7.39 3.52 1.79
CA GLU A 43 7.94 2.23 1.35
C GLU A 43 7.88 2.07 -0.17
N LEU A 44 6.81 2.53 -0.83
CA LEU A 44 6.72 2.55 -2.30
C LEU A 44 7.78 3.45 -2.93
N GLU A 45 8.04 4.63 -2.36
CA GLU A 45 9.15 5.50 -2.78
C GLU A 45 10.52 4.83 -2.61
N ARG A 46 10.70 4.03 -1.55
CA ARG A 46 11.92 3.25 -1.33
C ARG A 46 12.08 2.19 -2.41
N LEU A 47 11.03 1.42 -2.68
CA LEU A 47 11.00 0.41 -3.75
C LEU A 47 11.29 1.02 -5.13
N LYS A 48 10.81 2.23 -5.41
CA LYS A 48 11.10 2.96 -6.65
C LYS A 48 12.57 3.30 -6.77
N LYS A 49 13.17 3.82 -5.70
CA LYS A 49 14.62 4.14 -5.64
C LYS A 49 15.50 2.90 -5.78
N GLU A 50 15.04 1.76 -5.30
CA GLU A 50 15.72 0.47 -5.45
C GLU A 50 15.55 -0.14 -6.86
N GLY A 51 14.77 0.48 -7.74
CA GLY A 51 14.50 -0.02 -9.09
C GLY A 51 13.55 -1.22 -9.12
N LYS A 52 12.86 -1.51 -8.01
CA LYS A 52 11.90 -2.62 -7.91
C LYS A 52 10.56 -2.30 -8.52
N ILE A 53 10.14 -1.04 -8.41
CA ILE A 53 8.98 -0.51 -9.14
C ILE A 53 9.45 0.60 -10.07
N TYR A 54 8.89 0.62 -11.29
CA TYR A 54 9.20 1.62 -12.30
C TYR A 54 8.42 2.92 -12.06
N GLY A 55 7.18 2.78 -11.59
CA GLY A 55 6.30 3.88 -11.25
C GLY A 55 5.14 3.40 -10.39
N TYR A 56 4.47 4.35 -9.74
CA TYR A 56 3.19 4.11 -9.10
C TYR A 56 2.32 5.35 -9.17
N GLU A 57 1.01 5.14 -9.16
CA GLU A 57 -0.01 6.17 -8.96
C GLU A 57 -0.86 5.79 -7.75
N LYS A 58 -1.34 6.78 -7.01
CA LYS A 58 -2.00 6.57 -5.72
C LYS A 58 -3.40 7.15 -5.73
N GLY A 59 -4.39 6.36 -5.29
CA GLY A 59 -5.69 6.86 -4.86
C GLY A 59 -5.79 6.92 -3.34
N SER A 60 -7.00 6.82 -2.79
CA SER A 60 -7.22 6.98 -1.35
C SER A 60 -6.57 5.84 -0.54
N ASP A 61 -6.99 4.60 -0.78
CA ASP A 61 -6.59 3.35 -0.11
C ASP A 61 -6.00 2.31 -1.08
N ASN A 62 -5.97 2.66 -2.36
CA ASN A 62 -5.45 1.85 -3.44
C ASN A 62 -4.21 2.49 -4.10
N TRP A 63 -3.52 1.68 -4.87
CA TRP A 63 -2.40 2.10 -5.69
C TRP A 63 -2.28 1.26 -6.96
N ILE A 64 -1.79 1.90 -8.01
CA ILE A 64 -1.37 1.23 -9.24
C ILE A 64 0.16 1.21 -9.26
N LEU A 65 0.78 0.05 -9.45
CA LEU A 65 2.22 -0.14 -9.58
C LEU A 65 2.58 -0.62 -10.98
N VAL A 66 3.78 -0.26 -11.43
CA VAL A 66 4.37 -0.77 -12.66
C VAL A 66 5.67 -1.49 -12.34
N LEU A 67 5.76 -2.78 -12.69
CA LEU A 67 6.95 -3.62 -12.52
C LEU A 67 7.46 -4.13 -13.87
N GLU A 68 8.76 -4.43 -13.94
CA GLU A 68 9.37 -5.12 -15.09
C GLU A 68 9.44 -6.65 -14.89
N GLU A 69 9.37 -7.11 -13.65
CA GLU A 69 9.41 -8.53 -13.27
C GLU A 69 8.21 -8.88 -12.39
N PHE A 70 7.44 -9.90 -12.78
CA PHE A 70 6.25 -10.34 -12.05
C PHE A 70 6.56 -10.80 -10.62
N ASP A 71 7.71 -11.45 -10.41
CA ASP A 71 8.09 -11.98 -9.11
C ASP A 71 8.28 -10.90 -8.04
N PHE A 72 8.55 -9.65 -8.45
CA PHE A 72 8.65 -8.53 -7.52
C PHE A 72 7.30 -8.16 -6.87
N ILE A 73 6.16 -8.65 -7.39
CA ILE A 73 4.85 -8.47 -6.74
C ILE A 73 4.91 -8.95 -5.29
N PHE A 74 5.42 -10.17 -5.07
CA PHE A 74 5.45 -10.76 -3.73
C PHE A 74 6.41 -10.02 -2.80
N GLU A 75 7.52 -9.51 -3.32
CA GLU A 75 8.45 -8.68 -2.55
C GLU A 75 7.80 -7.37 -2.12
N VAL A 76 7.15 -6.67 -3.06
CA VAL A 76 6.45 -5.40 -2.78
C VAL A 76 5.36 -5.62 -1.73
N VAL A 77 4.48 -6.61 -1.95
CA VAL A 77 3.39 -6.94 -1.01
C VAL A 77 3.93 -7.33 0.35
N SER A 78 4.95 -8.19 0.40
CA SER A 78 5.56 -8.60 1.67
C SER A 78 6.17 -7.42 2.43
N ARG A 79 6.67 -6.39 1.73
CA ARG A 79 7.24 -5.21 2.40
C ARG A 79 6.16 -4.29 2.93
N VAL A 80 5.10 -4.06 2.15
CA VAL A 80 3.93 -3.28 2.59
C VAL A 80 3.27 -3.91 3.82
N LEU A 81 3.07 -5.23 3.83
CA LEU A 81 2.50 -5.97 4.97
C LEU A 81 3.38 -5.96 6.22
N ARG A 82 4.67 -5.65 6.10
CA ARG A 82 5.64 -5.59 7.21
C ARG A 82 5.87 -4.17 7.71
N ILE A 83 5.19 -3.17 7.16
CA ILE A 83 5.31 -1.80 7.63
C ILE A 83 4.83 -1.74 9.07
N GLU A 84 5.73 -1.36 9.96
CA GLU A 84 5.37 -1.03 11.33
C GLU A 84 4.59 0.28 11.31
N MET A 85 3.28 0.19 11.57
CA MET A 85 2.43 1.36 11.61
C MET A 85 2.71 2.14 12.91
N PRO A 86 2.87 3.48 12.87
CA PRO A 86 3.21 4.31 14.01
C PRO A 86 1.99 4.58 14.92
N VAL A 87 1.15 3.57 15.10
CA VAL A 87 0.06 3.55 16.08
C VAL A 87 0.57 3.58 17.53
N GLY A 88 1.87 3.36 17.78
CA GLY A 88 2.51 3.52 19.10
C GLY A 88 2.09 2.48 20.15
N LYS A 89 2.24 2.81 21.45
CA LYS A 89 1.76 2.01 22.61
C LYS A 89 0.22 1.80 22.61
N HIS A 90 -0.48 2.44 21.69
CA HIS A 90 -1.93 2.56 21.61
C HIS A 90 -2.57 1.40 20.82
N ALA A 91 -2.00 0.96 19.69
CA ALA A 91 -2.48 -0.25 19.02
C ALA A 91 -2.25 -1.55 19.81
N ALA A 92 -1.41 -1.55 20.84
CA ALA A 92 -1.14 -2.73 21.67
C ALA A 92 -2.41 -3.34 22.31
N LYS A 93 -3.51 -2.59 22.40
CA LYS A 93 -4.82 -3.10 22.84
C LYS A 93 -5.61 -3.83 21.74
N LEU A 94 -5.51 -3.35 20.50
CA LEU A 94 -6.09 -3.98 19.30
C LEU A 94 -5.29 -5.19 18.84
N THR A 95 -3.97 -5.14 19.05
CA THR A 95 -3.01 -6.13 18.58
C THR A 95 -2.45 -6.96 19.72
N LYS A 96 -3.23 -7.25 20.79
CA LYS A 96 -2.74 -7.99 21.98
C LYS A 96 -1.98 -9.30 21.63
N ASP A 97 -2.26 -9.88 20.47
CA ASP A 97 -1.58 -11.07 19.93
C ASP A 97 -0.77 -10.82 18.64
N TYR A 98 -0.71 -9.59 18.12
CA TYR A 98 -0.03 -9.22 16.87
C TYR A 98 1.00 -8.09 17.08
N GLY A 99 2.24 -8.29 16.65
CA GLY A 99 3.27 -7.24 16.67
C GLY A 99 3.01 -6.11 15.67
N ASN A 100 2.14 -6.35 14.67
CA ASN A 100 1.79 -5.47 13.56
C ASN A 100 0.27 -5.45 13.35
N ILE A 101 -0.27 -4.41 12.70
CA ILE A 101 -1.66 -4.40 12.25
C ILE A 101 -1.79 -5.39 11.07
N PRO A 102 -2.67 -6.41 11.14
CA PRO A 102 -2.92 -7.28 10.01
C PRO A 102 -3.63 -6.47 8.91
N LEU A 103 -2.99 -6.35 7.76
CA LEU A 103 -3.57 -5.74 6.57
C LEU A 103 -3.92 -6.83 5.57
N GLU A 104 -5.09 -6.72 4.97
CA GLU A 104 -5.48 -7.51 3.81
C GLU A 104 -5.32 -6.63 2.56
N ILE A 105 -4.73 -7.19 1.51
CA ILE A 105 -4.49 -6.47 0.26
C ILE A 105 -5.13 -7.28 -0.88
N ALA A 106 -6.09 -6.69 -1.59
CA ALA A 106 -6.59 -7.23 -2.85
C ALA A 106 -5.63 -6.83 -3.97
N ILE A 107 -5.30 -7.78 -4.86
CA ILE A 107 -4.33 -7.55 -5.94
C ILE A 107 -4.92 -8.01 -7.27
N GLY A 108 -4.99 -7.09 -8.22
CA GLY A 108 -5.20 -7.37 -9.64
C GLY A 108 -3.90 -7.17 -10.40
N CYS A 109 -3.56 -8.09 -11.31
CA CYS A 109 -2.36 -7.97 -12.14
C CYS A 109 -2.72 -8.15 -13.61
N TYR A 110 -2.03 -7.39 -14.47
CA TYR A 110 -2.16 -7.52 -15.91
C TYR A 110 -0.81 -7.29 -16.61
N GLY A 111 -0.48 -8.19 -17.54
CA GLY A 111 0.74 -8.11 -18.35
C GLY A 111 0.54 -7.28 -19.60
N PHE A 112 1.52 -6.46 -19.92
CA PHE A 112 1.58 -5.62 -21.12
C PHE A 112 2.88 -5.88 -21.89
N ASP A 113 2.85 -5.59 -23.18
CA ASP A 113 4.06 -5.59 -23.99
C ASP A 113 5.07 -4.52 -23.50
N LYS A 114 6.38 -4.75 -23.68
CA LYS A 114 7.47 -3.81 -23.29
C LYS A 114 7.26 -2.38 -23.79
N TRP A 115 6.65 -2.20 -24.95
CA TRP A 115 6.47 -0.90 -25.58
C TRP A 115 5.26 -0.15 -25.05
N ALA A 116 4.46 -0.75 -24.16
CA ALA A 116 3.36 -0.06 -23.50
C ALA A 116 3.90 1.14 -22.70
N GLU A 117 3.29 2.31 -22.93
CA GLU A 117 3.63 3.57 -22.26
C GLU A 117 3.04 3.64 -20.85
N LEU A 118 3.49 2.75 -19.97
CA LEU A 118 3.10 2.68 -18.56
C LEU A 118 4.04 3.51 -17.66
N GLU A 119 4.40 4.71 -18.11
CA GLU A 119 5.18 5.65 -17.29
C GLU A 119 4.25 6.29 -16.25
N GLY A 120 4.69 6.41 -15.00
CA GLY A 120 3.81 6.67 -13.85
C GLY A 120 2.84 7.83 -14.04
N ASP A 121 3.32 8.96 -14.56
CA ASP A 121 2.56 10.17 -14.86
C ASP A 121 1.54 10.03 -16.01
N LYS A 122 1.56 8.91 -16.73
CA LYS A 122 0.59 8.53 -17.77
C LYS A 122 -0.47 7.54 -17.27
N ILE A 123 -0.43 7.17 -15.99
CA ILE A 123 -1.38 6.25 -15.36
C ILE A 123 -2.22 7.05 -14.36
N SER A 124 -3.54 6.90 -14.42
CA SER A 124 -4.46 7.53 -13.47
C SER A 124 -5.14 6.47 -12.60
N CYS A 125 -5.05 6.62 -11.28
CA CYS A 125 -5.87 5.89 -10.33
C CYS A 125 -7.15 6.70 -10.10
N ASN A 126 -8.29 6.21 -10.62
CA ASN A 126 -9.58 6.82 -10.34
C ASN A 126 -10.18 6.13 -9.12
N ASP A 127 -10.44 6.89 -8.06
CA ASP A 127 -11.23 6.49 -6.90
C ASP A 127 -12.73 6.43 -7.26
#